data_AF-A0A0P7WEU2-F1
#
_entry.id   AF-A0A0P7WEU2-F1
#
_cell.length_a   1.000
_cell.length_b   1.000
_cell.length_c   1.000
_cell.angle_alpha   90.00
_cell.angle_beta   90.00
_cell.angle_gamma   90.00
#
_symmetry.space_group_name_H-M   'P 1'
#
loop_
_entity.id
_entity.type
_entity.pdbx_description
1 polymer ?
#
loop_
_entity_poly.entity_id
_entity_poly.type
_entity_poly.pdbx_seq_one_letter_code
_entity_poly.pdbx_strand_id
1 'polypeptide(L)'
;MDLTLAPIPYHWSRDARRDFYARIADEAPVDTVILGELICSKRAPFFEADLPEIAERLESGGKRVIWSSLAEILLKRERKATDDLCAVGDGRMVEANNAAALRALAGRPHRVGPMMNVYNEETMRFLAAQGATHVSLPPELPRAGVAVMAEAARAAGLGIEVQVFGRASLAVSARCYHARAHGRTKDNCQFVCEEDPDGMPLATMDGDPFLVVNGIQTLSRS
;
A
#
# COMPACT_ATOMS: atom_id res chain seq x y z
N MET A 1 -12.72 5.22 -16.90
CA MET A 1 -11.88 4.15 -16.31
C MET A 1 -10.75 4.88 -15.62
N ASP A 2 -10.58 4.68 -14.32
CA ASP A 2 -9.62 5.42 -13.46
C ASP A 2 -8.45 4.47 -13.18
N LEU A 3 -7.20 4.93 -13.36
CA LEU A 3 -5.99 4.16 -13.07
C LEU A 3 -5.32 4.69 -11.80
N THR A 4 -5.20 3.79 -10.82
CA THR A 4 -4.56 4.06 -9.53
C THR A 4 -3.16 3.46 -9.48
N LEU A 5 -2.17 4.27 -9.12
CA LEU A 5 -0.81 3.84 -8.79
C LEU A 5 -0.69 3.62 -7.28
N ALA A 6 -0.34 2.40 -6.87
CA ALA A 6 -0.07 2.06 -5.47
C ALA A 6 1.27 2.67 -4.98
N PRO A 7 1.52 2.75 -3.66
CA PRO A 7 2.79 3.25 -3.14
C PRO A 7 3.94 2.34 -3.58
N ILE A 8 5.12 2.92 -3.81
CA ILE A 8 6.35 2.14 -4.04
C ILE A 8 6.56 1.19 -2.85
N PRO A 9 6.52 -0.14 -3.04
CA PRO A 9 6.64 -1.08 -1.94
C PRO A 9 8.10 -1.21 -1.47
N TYR A 10 9.06 -0.94 -2.35
CA TYR A 10 10.49 -1.18 -2.11
C TYR A 10 11.21 0.00 -1.44
N HIS A 11 12.35 -0.30 -0.81
CA HIS A 11 13.21 0.71 -0.20
C HIS A 11 14.15 1.32 -1.24
N TRP A 12 13.61 2.14 -2.12
CA TRP A 12 14.43 2.91 -3.06
C TRP A 12 15.13 4.06 -2.35
N SER A 13 16.25 4.48 -2.91
CA SER A 13 16.94 5.71 -2.52
C SER A 13 16.02 6.91 -2.69
N ARG A 14 16.30 7.97 -1.91
CA ARG A 14 15.53 9.22 -1.94
C ARG A 14 15.44 9.81 -3.36
N ASP A 15 16.56 9.85 -4.08
CA ASP A 15 16.63 10.45 -5.41
C ASP A 15 15.84 9.64 -6.45
N ALA A 16 15.97 8.30 -6.45
CA ALA A 16 15.23 7.44 -7.35
C ALA A 16 13.70 7.55 -7.13
N ARG A 17 13.27 7.68 -5.87
CA ARG A 17 11.87 7.89 -5.52
C ARG A 17 11.35 9.25 -6.01
N ARG A 18 12.11 10.33 -5.82
CA ARG A 18 11.72 11.67 -6.30
C ARG A 18 11.64 11.73 -7.82
N ASP A 19 12.63 11.17 -8.51
CA ASP A 19 12.63 11.09 -9.97
C ASP A 19 11.43 10.30 -10.49
N PHE A 20 11.13 9.15 -9.88
CA PHE A 20 9.98 8.35 -10.24
C PHE A 20 8.67 9.15 -10.14
N TYR A 21 8.38 9.78 -8.99
CA TYR A 21 7.14 10.52 -8.84
C TYR A 21 7.08 11.80 -9.68
N ALA A 22 8.23 12.42 -9.98
CA ALA A 22 8.30 13.52 -10.95
C ALA A 22 7.82 13.06 -12.33
N ARG A 23 8.30 11.90 -12.82
CA ARG A 23 7.85 11.31 -14.08
C ARG A 23 6.38 10.89 -14.03
N ILE A 24 5.90 10.38 -12.89
CA ILE A 24 4.47 10.07 -12.72
C ILE A 24 3.60 11.33 -12.83
N ALA A 25 4.03 12.44 -12.22
CA ALA A 25 3.31 13.70 -12.29
C ALA A 25 3.26 14.24 -13.73
N ASP A 26 4.40 14.21 -14.42
CA ASP A 26 4.59 14.93 -15.68
C ASP A 26 4.15 14.11 -16.92
N GLU A 27 4.27 12.79 -16.88
CA GLU A 27 4.21 11.94 -18.09
C GLU A 27 3.19 10.80 -18.00
N ALA A 28 2.91 10.26 -16.80
CA ALA A 28 2.18 9.01 -16.68
C ALA A 28 0.66 9.19 -16.84
N PRO A 29 -0.04 8.32 -17.60
CA PRO A 29 -1.50 8.34 -17.75
C PRO A 29 -2.19 7.63 -16.57
N VAL A 30 -1.86 8.03 -15.35
CA VAL A 30 -2.57 7.61 -14.12
C VAL A 30 -3.41 8.77 -13.61
N ASP A 31 -4.50 8.45 -12.92
CA ASP A 31 -5.47 9.41 -12.41
C ASP A 31 -5.29 9.62 -10.90
N THR A 32 -5.06 8.52 -10.16
CA THR A 32 -4.89 8.52 -8.70
C THR A 32 -3.52 7.95 -8.32
N VAL A 33 -2.86 8.55 -7.33
CA VAL A 33 -1.60 8.06 -6.76
C VAL A 33 -1.74 7.91 -5.26
N ILE A 34 -1.49 6.71 -4.76
CA ILE A 34 -1.42 6.41 -3.34
C ILE A 34 0.04 6.56 -2.90
N LEU A 35 0.27 7.47 -1.96
CA LEU A 35 1.59 7.95 -1.59
C LEU A 35 1.85 7.68 -0.10
N GLY A 36 3.03 7.16 0.25
CA GLY A 36 3.41 6.91 1.64
C GLY A 36 4.29 5.67 1.83
N GLU A 37 4.30 5.14 3.05
CA GLU A 37 4.97 3.88 3.41
C GLU A 37 3.93 2.81 3.75
N LEU A 38 3.88 1.74 2.96
CA LEU A 38 2.96 0.62 3.20
C LEU A 38 3.60 -0.51 4.02
N ILE A 39 4.89 -0.75 3.88
CA ILE A 39 5.52 -2.03 4.27
C ILE A 39 6.28 -1.93 5.59
N CYS A 40 7.13 -0.93 5.77
CA CYS A 40 7.99 -0.87 6.96
C CYS A 40 8.20 0.56 7.45
N SER A 41 7.66 0.84 8.64
CA SER A 41 7.79 2.12 9.34
C SER A 41 9.23 2.63 9.47
N LYS A 42 10.23 1.73 9.52
CA LYS A 42 11.65 2.12 9.61
C LYS A 42 12.14 2.87 8.38
N ARG A 43 11.49 2.71 7.22
CA ARG A 43 11.86 3.36 5.95
C ARG A 43 11.33 4.79 5.84
N ALA A 44 10.25 5.11 6.56
CA ALA A 44 9.59 6.42 6.46
C ALA A 44 10.54 7.63 6.65
N PRO A 45 11.48 7.64 7.63
CA PRO A 45 12.37 8.77 7.83
C PRO A 45 13.26 9.14 6.63
N PHE A 46 13.44 8.25 5.65
CA PHE A 46 14.26 8.50 4.47
C PHE A 46 13.55 9.33 3.39
N PHE A 47 12.23 9.48 3.48
CA PHE A 47 11.44 10.14 2.43
C PHE A 47 10.22 10.92 2.94
N GLU A 48 9.82 10.78 4.21
CA GLU A 48 8.61 11.43 4.74
C GLU A 48 8.63 12.95 4.58
N ALA A 49 9.82 13.57 4.69
CA ALA A 49 10.02 15.00 4.51
C ALA A 49 9.75 15.47 3.07
N ASP A 50 9.86 14.58 2.07
CA ASP A 50 9.65 14.91 0.66
C ASP A 50 8.18 14.72 0.24
N LEU A 51 7.38 13.99 1.02
CA LEU A 51 6.02 13.64 0.65
C LEU A 51 5.12 14.85 0.35
N PRO A 52 5.17 15.97 1.10
CA PRO A 52 4.35 17.15 0.78
C PRO A 52 4.68 17.73 -0.60
N GLU A 53 5.96 17.90 -0.92
CA GLU A 53 6.42 18.43 -2.21
C GLU A 53 6.04 17.47 -3.36
N ILE A 54 6.20 16.17 -3.15
CA ILE A 54 5.79 15.15 -4.12
C ILE A 54 4.27 15.20 -4.36
N ALA A 55 3.47 15.31 -3.30
CA ALA A 55 2.02 15.39 -3.40
C ALA A 55 1.56 16.63 -4.18
N GLU A 56 2.13 17.79 -3.87
CA GLU A 56 1.83 19.05 -4.58
C GLU A 56 2.18 18.96 -6.06
N ARG A 57 3.34 18.37 -6.41
CA ARG A 57 3.71 18.17 -7.81
C ARG A 57 2.74 17.24 -8.53
N LEU A 58 2.40 16.10 -7.93
CA LEU A 58 1.41 15.16 -8.48
C LEU A 58 0.07 15.86 -8.73
N GLU A 59 -0.42 16.66 -7.78
CA GLU A 59 -1.68 17.40 -7.93
C GLU A 59 -1.60 18.47 -9.02
N SER A 60 -0.48 19.19 -9.14
CA SER A 60 -0.26 20.12 -10.25
C SER A 60 -0.23 19.43 -11.61
N GLY A 61 0.20 18.17 -11.66
CA GLY A 61 0.09 17.27 -12.82
C GLY A 61 -1.31 16.69 -13.04
N GLY A 62 -2.31 17.14 -12.26
CA GLY A 62 -3.70 16.72 -12.35
C GLY A 62 -4.01 15.37 -11.69
N LYS A 63 -3.09 14.84 -10.87
CA LYS A 63 -3.29 13.55 -10.17
C LYS A 63 -4.05 13.76 -8.87
N ARG A 64 -4.90 12.80 -8.50
CA ARG A 64 -5.47 12.72 -7.16
C ARG A 64 -4.50 12.02 -6.23
N VAL A 65 -4.12 12.66 -5.12
CA VAL A 65 -3.22 12.06 -4.13
C VAL A 65 -4.00 11.51 -2.94
N ILE A 66 -3.63 10.31 -2.51
CA ILE A 66 -4.20 9.61 -1.35
C ILE A 66 -3.05 9.13 -0.46
N TRP A 67 -3.16 9.31 0.85
CA TRP A 67 -2.13 8.87 1.77
C TRP A 67 -2.24 7.38 2.09
N SER A 68 -1.14 6.63 2.03
CA SER A 68 -1.10 5.23 2.48
C SER A 68 -0.80 5.14 3.96
N SER A 69 -1.61 4.36 4.68
CA SER A 69 -1.23 3.86 6.01
C SER A 69 -0.36 2.60 5.92
N LEU A 70 0.27 2.22 7.04
CA LEU A 70 1.05 0.99 7.17
C LEU A 70 0.16 -0.25 7.13
N ALA A 71 0.64 -1.31 6.48
CA ALA A 71 0.02 -2.64 6.49
C ALA A 71 0.16 -3.33 7.86
N GLU A 72 1.30 -3.14 8.53
CA GLU A 72 1.61 -3.75 9.81
C GLU A 72 1.93 -2.69 10.86
N ILE A 73 1.22 -2.73 12.00
CA ILE A 73 1.37 -1.80 13.13
C ILE A 73 1.56 -2.63 14.41
N LEU A 74 2.78 -2.65 14.94
CA LEU A 74 3.15 -3.43 16.12
C LEU A 74 3.54 -2.54 17.30
N LEU A 75 4.12 -1.38 17.01
CA LEU A 75 4.77 -0.54 18.01
C LEU A 75 3.94 0.70 18.33
N LYS A 76 4.07 1.21 19.56
CA LYS A 76 3.34 2.41 20.00
C LYS A 76 3.60 3.61 19.08
N ARG A 77 4.84 3.78 18.61
CA ARG A 77 5.20 4.86 17.66
C ARG A 77 4.51 4.72 16.31
N GLU A 78 4.30 3.48 15.83
CA GLU A 78 3.64 3.22 14.53
C GLU A 78 2.15 3.51 14.63
N ARG A 79 1.53 3.13 15.76
CA ARG A 79 0.15 3.50 16.07
C ARG A 79 -0.02 5.01 16.13
N LYS A 80 0.85 5.71 16.87
CA LYS A 80 0.83 7.18 16.94
C LYS A 80 0.98 7.80 15.55
N ALA A 81 1.95 7.37 14.75
CA ALA A 81 2.15 7.87 13.39
C ALA A 81 0.91 7.63 12.50
N THR A 82 0.23 6.49 12.68
CA THR A 82 -1.02 6.20 11.96
C THR A 82 -2.17 7.10 12.41
N ASP A 83 -2.32 7.33 13.72
CA ASP A 83 -3.34 8.24 14.24
C ASP A 83 -3.08 9.69 13.76
N ASP A 84 -1.81 10.13 13.78
CA ASP A 84 -1.37 11.44 13.28
C ASP A 84 -1.65 11.57 11.77
N LEU A 85 -1.31 10.55 10.96
CA LEU A 85 -1.61 10.49 9.52
C LEU A 85 -3.11 10.66 9.25
N CYS A 86 -3.94 9.95 10.01
CA CYS A 86 -5.39 10.03 9.89
C CYS A 86 -5.96 11.37 10.39
N ALA A 87 -5.16 12.22 11.05
CA ALA A 87 -5.56 13.50 11.59
C ALA A 87 -4.98 14.71 10.85
N VAL A 88 -4.09 14.52 9.86
CA VAL A 88 -3.38 15.60 9.13
C VAL A 88 -4.33 16.69 8.62
N GLY A 89 -5.52 16.31 8.13
CA GLY A 89 -6.57 17.28 7.79
C GLY A 89 -6.24 18.19 6.61
N ASP A 90 -5.31 17.79 5.73
CA ASP A 90 -4.88 18.53 4.53
C ASP A 90 -5.82 18.37 3.33
N GLY A 91 -7.00 17.79 3.55
CA GLY A 91 -8.02 17.53 2.52
C GLY A 91 -7.81 16.24 1.72
N ARG A 92 -6.67 15.55 1.86
CA ARG A 92 -6.42 14.28 1.18
C ARG A 92 -7.05 13.12 1.94
N MET A 93 -7.53 12.13 1.19
CA MET A 93 -8.04 10.89 1.79
C MET A 93 -6.88 10.00 2.25
N VAL A 94 -7.17 9.11 3.20
CA VAL A 94 -6.24 8.06 3.63
C VAL A 94 -6.75 6.70 3.16
N GLU A 95 -5.85 5.88 2.63
CA GLU A 95 -6.04 4.45 2.40
C GLU A 95 -5.65 3.66 3.65
N ALA A 96 -6.64 2.98 4.23
CA ALA A 96 -6.48 2.12 5.37
C ALA A 96 -5.99 0.73 4.95
N ASN A 97 -4.80 0.34 5.41
CA ASN A 97 -4.17 -0.96 5.18
C ASN A 97 -4.02 -1.79 6.47
N ASN A 98 -4.53 -1.28 7.58
CA ASN A 98 -4.54 -1.96 8.88
C ASN A 98 -5.76 -1.53 9.71
N ALA A 99 -6.23 -2.42 10.60
CA ALA A 99 -7.34 -2.15 11.51
C ALA A 99 -7.15 -0.90 12.39
N ALA A 100 -5.91 -0.53 12.73
CA ALA A 100 -5.67 0.70 13.48
C ALA A 100 -6.04 1.97 12.68
N ALA A 101 -5.76 2.00 11.38
CA ALA A 101 -6.18 3.08 10.49
C ALA A 101 -7.70 3.09 10.31
N LEU A 102 -8.33 1.91 10.12
CA LEU A 102 -9.80 1.82 10.05
C LEU A 102 -10.47 2.38 11.31
N ARG A 103 -9.95 2.04 12.49
CA ARG A 103 -10.46 2.59 13.76
C ARG A 103 -10.33 4.11 13.78
N ALA A 104 -9.19 4.65 13.37
CA ALA A 104 -8.95 6.09 13.37
C ALA A 104 -9.84 6.82 12.35
N LEU A 105 -10.17 6.19 11.23
CA LEU A 105 -10.94 6.78 10.12
C LEU A 105 -12.44 6.53 10.20
N ALA A 106 -12.92 5.76 11.18
CA ALA A 106 -14.33 5.42 11.31
C ALA A 106 -15.24 6.67 11.28
N GLY A 107 -16.27 6.62 10.45
CA GLY A 107 -17.23 7.71 10.22
C GLY A 107 -16.72 8.82 9.29
N ARG A 108 -15.47 8.74 8.79
CA ARG A 108 -14.88 9.72 7.87
C ARG A 108 -14.64 9.09 6.50
N PRO A 109 -14.76 9.85 5.39
CA PRO A 109 -14.42 9.33 4.07
C PRO A 109 -12.99 8.79 4.03
N HIS A 110 -12.84 7.51 3.66
CA HIS A 110 -11.53 6.87 3.48
C HIS A 110 -11.56 5.84 2.35
N ARG A 111 -10.39 5.34 1.97
CA ARG A 111 -10.24 4.16 1.10
C ARG A 111 -9.82 2.95 1.93
N VAL A 112 -10.22 1.77 1.48
CA VAL A 112 -9.80 0.49 2.05
C VAL A 112 -8.81 -0.14 1.08
N GLY A 113 -7.56 -0.25 1.50
CA GLY A 113 -6.48 -0.75 0.67
C GLY A 113 -6.43 -2.29 0.60
N PRO A 114 -5.55 -2.83 -0.26
CA PRO A 114 -5.49 -4.26 -0.57
C PRO A 114 -5.11 -5.13 0.63
N MET A 115 -4.51 -4.55 1.66
CA MET A 115 -4.08 -5.29 2.86
C MET A 115 -5.24 -5.67 3.80
N MET A 116 -6.46 -5.18 3.54
CA MET A 116 -7.64 -5.44 4.37
C MET A 116 -8.45 -6.67 3.99
N ASN A 117 -8.12 -7.35 2.89
CA ASN A 117 -8.66 -8.67 2.55
C ASN A 117 -10.21 -8.72 2.45
N VAL A 118 -10.80 -7.83 1.64
CA VAL A 118 -12.26 -7.76 1.47
C VAL A 118 -12.74 -8.74 0.40
N TYR A 119 -13.16 -9.93 0.81
CA TYR A 119 -13.56 -11.02 -0.10
C TYR A 119 -15.07 -11.12 -0.40
N ASN A 120 -15.92 -10.43 0.36
CA ASN A 120 -17.36 -10.57 0.25
C ASN A 120 -18.10 -9.24 0.48
N GLU A 121 -19.34 -9.22 0.01
CA GLU A 121 -20.18 -8.03 -0.03
C GLU A 121 -20.61 -7.58 1.36
N GLU A 122 -20.74 -8.50 2.31
CA GLU A 122 -21.12 -8.17 3.68
C GLU A 122 -20.02 -7.36 4.38
N THR A 123 -18.76 -7.79 4.24
CA THR A 123 -17.59 -7.07 4.75
C THR A 123 -17.48 -5.70 4.10
N MET A 124 -17.68 -5.62 2.78
CA MET A 124 -17.66 -4.35 2.06
C MET A 124 -18.77 -3.40 2.54
N ARG A 125 -20.01 -3.89 2.70
CA ARG A 125 -21.13 -3.08 3.22
C ARG A 125 -20.88 -2.62 4.65
N PHE A 126 -20.27 -3.46 5.48
CA PHE A 126 -19.85 -3.06 6.83
C PHE A 126 -18.87 -1.89 6.76
N LEU A 127 -17.81 -1.98 5.94
CA LEU A 127 -16.82 -0.92 5.77
C LEU A 127 -17.42 0.36 5.18
N ALA A 128 -18.34 0.23 4.22
CA ALA A 128 -19.10 1.34 3.65
C ALA A 128 -19.88 2.10 4.74
N ALA A 129 -20.56 1.38 5.62
CA ALA A 129 -21.27 1.97 6.77
C ALA A 129 -20.33 2.66 7.77
N GLN A 130 -19.03 2.35 7.75
CA GLN A 130 -18.00 3.02 8.53
C GLN A 130 -17.33 4.19 7.79
N GLY A 131 -17.78 4.55 6.58
CA GLY A 131 -17.26 5.69 5.80
C GLY A 131 -16.31 5.33 4.66
N ALA A 132 -16.12 4.04 4.36
CA ALA A 132 -15.33 3.64 3.19
C ALA A 132 -16.02 4.09 1.89
N THR A 133 -15.25 4.69 1.00
CA THR A 133 -15.72 5.17 -0.32
C THR A 133 -15.21 4.31 -1.46
N HIS A 134 -14.09 3.61 -1.25
CA HIS A 134 -13.45 2.72 -2.22
C HIS A 134 -12.89 1.49 -1.50
N VAL A 135 -12.90 0.36 -2.18
CA VAL A 135 -12.30 -0.89 -1.71
C VAL A 135 -11.43 -1.49 -2.81
N SER A 136 -10.16 -1.74 -2.50
CA SER A 136 -9.27 -2.55 -3.31
C SER A 136 -9.50 -4.03 -3.02
N LEU A 137 -9.90 -4.79 -4.03
CA LEU A 137 -10.20 -6.21 -3.91
C LEU A 137 -8.93 -7.06 -3.93
N PRO A 138 -8.89 -8.18 -3.21
CA PRO A 138 -7.76 -9.10 -3.22
C PRO A 138 -7.45 -9.60 -4.65
N PRO A 139 -6.18 -9.63 -5.08
CA PRO A 139 -5.79 -10.01 -6.45
C PRO A 139 -6.15 -11.45 -6.83
N GLU A 140 -6.26 -12.35 -5.84
CA GLU A 140 -6.66 -13.74 -6.02
C GLU A 140 -8.18 -13.93 -6.20
N LEU A 141 -8.99 -12.88 -6.00
CA LEU A 141 -10.44 -12.98 -6.14
C LEU A 141 -10.79 -13.29 -7.61
N PRO A 142 -11.49 -14.40 -7.90
CA PRO A 142 -11.78 -14.77 -9.28
C PRO A 142 -12.72 -13.76 -9.92
N ARG A 143 -12.67 -13.64 -11.25
CA ARG A 143 -13.49 -12.70 -12.04
C ARG A 143 -14.98 -12.75 -11.68
N ALA A 144 -15.52 -13.94 -11.43
CA ALA A 144 -16.93 -14.10 -11.02
C ALA A 144 -17.20 -13.42 -9.67
N GLY A 145 -16.29 -13.57 -8.70
CA GLY A 145 -16.37 -12.88 -7.41
C GLY A 145 -16.24 -11.36 -7.56
N VAL A 146 -15.31 -10.90 -8.40
CA VAL A 146 -15.17 -9.46 -8.72
C VAL A 146 -16.47 -8.88 -9.30
N ALA A 147 -17.16 -9.61 -10.18
CA ALA A 147 -18.43 -9.16 -10.75
C ALA A 147 -19.52 -8.98 -9.68
N VAL A 148 -19.62 -9.93 -8.74
CA VAL A 148 -20.53 -9.87 -7.59
C VAL A 148 -20.20 -8.67 -6.69
N MET A 149 -18.91 -8.50 -6.36
CA MET A 149 -18.44 -7.35 -5.57
C MET A 149 -18.76 -6.01 -6.27
N ALA A 150 -18.58 -5.94 -7.59
CA ALA A 150 -18.85 -4.74 -8.38
C ALA A 150 -20.34 -4.34 -8.36
N GLU A 151 -21.24 -5.31 -8.45
CA GLU A 151 -22.68 -5.07 -8.36
C GLU A 151 -23.07 -4.55 -6.97
N ALA A 152 -22.59 -5.21 -5.92
CA ALA A 152 -22.85 -4.79 -4.55
C ALA A 152 -22.24 -3.41 -4.24
N ALA A 153 -21.06 -3.11 -4.77
CA ALA A 153 -20.43 -1.81 -4.60
C ALA A 153 -21.24 -0.70 -5.27
N ARG A 154 -21.74 -0.95 -6.49
CA ARG A 154 -22.63 -0.01 -7.20
C ARG A 154 -23.89 0.27 -6.40
N ALA A 155 -24.51 -0.75 -5.82
CA ALA A 155 -25.69 -0.59 -4.98
C ALA A 155 -25.41 0.22 -3.70
N ALA A 156 -24.18 0.15 -3.18
CA ALA A 156 -23.74 0.91 -2.01
C ALA A 156 -23.13 2.29 -2.34
N GLY A 157 -22.93 2.62 -3.61
CA GLY A 157 -22.26 3.85 -4.04
C GLY A 157 -20.73 3.85 -3.80
N LEU A 158 -20.10 2.68 -3.76
CA LEU A 158 -18.65 2.52 -3.55
C LEU A 158 -17.90 2.32 -4.87
N GLY A 159 -16.67 2.83 -4.92
CA GLY A 159 -15.68 2.45 -5.92
C GLY A 159 -15.05 1.10 -5.60
N ILE A 160 -14.72 0.33 -6.64
CA ILE A 160 -13.91 -0.89 -6.51
C ILE A 160 -12.62 -0.72 -7.29
N GLU A 161 -11.53 -1.30 -6.79
CA GLU A 161 -10.25 -1.37 -7.48
C GLU A 161 -9.81 -2.84 -7.54
N VAL A 162 -9.14 -3.20 -8.64
CA VAL A 162 -8.52 -4.52 -8.82
C VAL A 162 -7.08 -4.32 -9.28
N GLN A 163 -6.15 -5.12 -8.75
CA GLN A 163 -4.78 -5.08 -9.22
C GLN A 163 -4.71 -5.67 -10.65
N VAL A 164 -4.11 -4.93 -11.57
CA VAL A 164 -3.91 -5.35 -12.97
C VAL A 164 -2.44 -5.45 -13.38
N PHE A 165 -1.53 -4.91 -12.56
CA PHE A 165 -0.10 -4.88 -12.83
C PHE A 165 0.72 -4.94 -11.54
N GLY A 166 1.93 -5.50 -11.66
CA GLY A 166 2.87 -5.68 -10.56
C GLY A 166 2.62 -6.96 -9.76
N ARG A 167 3.54 -7.25 -8.84
CA ARG A 167 3.47 -8.45 -8.00
C ARG A 167 2.35 -8.35 -6.98
N ALA A 168 1.65 -9.46 -6.76
CA ALA A 168 0.63 -9.57 -5.72
C ALA A 168 1.29 -9.67 -4.34
N SER A 169 0.77 -8.91 -3.37
CA SER A 169 1.16 -9.05 -1.97
C SER A 169 0.49 -10.27 -1.36
N LEU A 170 1.27 -11.29 -1.01
CA LEU A 170 0.76 -12.57 -0.51
C LEU A 170 0.68 -12.61 1.02
N ALA A 171 1.66 -12.02 1.69
CA ALA A 171 1.72 -12.01 3.15
C ALA A 171 2.63 -10.88 3.67
N VAL A 172 2.35 -10.45 4.90
CA VAL A 172 3.23 -9.60 5.71
C VAL A 172 3.53 -10.30 7.04
N SER A 173 4.73 -10.08 7.59
CA SER A 173 5.18 -10.73 8.82
C SER A 173 5.79 -9.75 9.80
N ALA A 174 5.61 -10.00 11.10
CA ALA A 174 6.32 -9.24 12.14
C ALA A 174 7.84 -9.36 12.03
N ARG A 175 8.34 -10.39 11.34
CA ARG A 175 9.77 -10.64 11.08
C ARG A 175 10.13 -10.20 9.66
N CYS A 176 11.30 -9.59 9.53
CA CYS A 176 11.82 -9.16 8.23
C CYS A 176 12.57 -10.31 7.55
N TYR A 177 12.05 -10.77 6.40
CA TYR A 177 12.66 -11.83 5.59
C TYR A 177 14.03 -11.42 5.04
N HIS A 178 14.15 -10.17 4.58
CA HIS A 178 15.45 -9.62 4.14
C HIS A 178 16.48 -9.62 5.27
N ALA A 179 16.12 -9.12 6.45
CA ALA A 179 17.04 -9.13 7.59
C ALA A 179 17.47 -10.57 7.94
N ARG A 180 16.50 -11.49 7.97
CA ARG A 180 16.73 -12.92 8.26
C ARG A 180 17.72 -13.55 7.27
N ALA A 181 17.56 -13.29 5.97
CA ALA A 181 18.43 -13.84 4.93
C ALA A 181 19.89 -13.39 5.07
N HIS A 182 20.12 -12.20 5.64
CA HIS A 182 21.46 -11.67 5.91
C HIS A 182 21.91 -11.90 7.36
N GLY A 183 21.29 -12.82 8.11
CA GLY A 183 21.66 -13.12 9.49
C GLY A 183 21.40 -11.98 10.49
N ARG A 184 20.53 -11.04 10.15
CA ARG A 184 20.17 -9.85 10.95
C ARG A 184 18.77 -9.98 11.56
N THR A 185 18.50 -9.16 12.57
CA THR A 185 17.14 -8.95 13.11
C THR A 185 16.46 -7.77 12.42
N LYS A 186 15.12 -7.66 12.51
CA LYS A 186 14.38 -6.50 11.97
C LYS A 186 14.90 -5.19 12.58
N ASP A 187 15.22 -5.18 13.86
CA ASP A 187 15.71 -4.00 14.57
C ASP A 187 17.09 -3.55 14.08
N ASN A 188 18.01 -4.48 13.83
CA ASN A 188 19.35 -4.20 13.30
C ASN A 188 19.51 -4.61 11.83
N CYS A 189 18.48 -4.41 11.00
CA CYS A 189 18.50 -4.85 9.60
C CYS A 189 19.47 -4.06 8.72
N GLN A 190 19.87 -2.86 9.17
CA GLN A 190 20.72 -1.91 8.42
C GLN A 190 20.18 -1.63 7.00
N PHE A 191 18.85 -1.62 6.85
CA PHE A 191 18.19 -1.29 5.59
C PHE A 191 18.60 -2.13 4.38
N VAL A 192 19.08 -3.37 4.63
CA VAL A 192 19.60 -4.29 3.60
C VAL A 192 18.67 -4.52 2.41
N CYS A 193 17.37 -4.32 2.58
CA CYS A 193 16.41 -4.36 1.47
C CYS A 193 16.58 -3.25 0.40
N GLU A 194 17.47 -2.28 0.61
CA GLU A 194 17.89 -1.32 -0.43
C GLU A 194 18.80 -1.97 -1.48
N GLU A 195 19.49 -3.08 -1.13
CA GLU A 195 20.33 -3.84 -2.07
C GLU A 195 19.49 -4.53 -3.18
N ASP A 196 18.19 -4.72 -2.94
CA ASP A 196 17.24 -5.39 -3.83
C ASP A 196 16.11 -4.43 -4.25
N PRO A 197 16.33 -3.54 -5.24
CA PRO A 197 15.36 -2.50 -5.63
C PRO A 197 14.07 -3.06 -6.22
N ASP A 198 14.07 -4.33 -6.66
CA ASP A 198 12.89 -5.05 -7.15
C ASP A 198 12.52 -6.25 -6.25
N GLY A 199 13.05 -6.28 -5.02
CA GLY A 199 12.88 -7.35 -4.04
C GLY A 199 13.84 -8.52 -4.25
N MET A 200 14.11 -9.23 -3.16
CA MET A 200 15.02 -10.37 -3.14
C MET A 200 14.29 -11.62 -3.66
N PRO A 201 14.77 -12.27 -4.73
CA PRO A 201 14.15 -13.47 -5.27
C PRO A 201 14.34 -14.66 -4.31
N LEU A 202 13.31 -15.50 -4.22
CA LEU A 202 13.35 -16.78 -3.52
C LEU A 202 13.19 -17.93 -4.51
N ALA A 203 13.91 -19.02 -4.24
CA ALA A 203 13.82 -20.27 -4.98
C ALA A 203 13.38 -21.43 -4.08
N THR A 204 12.84 -22.49 -4.69
CA THR A 204 12.61 -23.78 -4.03
C THR A 204 13.94 -24.45 -3.68
N MET A 205 13.89 -25.57 -2.94
CA MET A 205 15.10 -26.37 -2.67
C MET A 205 15.72 -26.94 -3.96
N ASP A 206 14.89 -27.17 -4.98
CA ASP A 206 15.32 -27.64 -6.30
C ASP A 206 15.85 -26.48 -7.20
N GLY A 207 15.83 -25.25 -6.69
CA GLY A 207 16.34 -24.07 -7.38
C GLY A 207 15.32 -23.36 -8.28
N ASP A 208 14.06 -23.80 -8.29
CA ASP A 208 13.03 -23.18 -9.12
C ASP A 208 12.63 -21.81 -8.57
N PRO A 209 12.58 -20.74 -9.39
CA PRO A 209 12.21 -19.43 -8.88
C PRO A 209 10.73 -19.40 -8.49
N PHE A 210 10.44 -18.94 -7.28
CA PHE A 210 9.14 -19.16 -6.64
C PHE A 210 8.46 -17.86 -6.19
N LEU A 211 9.09 -17.09 -5.33
CA LEU A 211 8.52 -15.88 -4.72
C LEU A 211 9.54 -14.75 -4.73
N VAL A 212 9.08 -13.55 -4.38
CA VAL A 212 9.96 -12.41 -4.08
C VAL A 212 9.65 -11.94 -2.67
N VAL A 213 10.65 -11.45 -1.95
CA VAL A 213 10.43 -10.80 -0.65
C VAL A 213 10.89 -9.35 -0.68
N ASN A 214 10.25 -8.53 0.14
CA ASN A 214 10.54 -7.11 0.30
C ASN A 214 10.36 -6.72 1.77
N GLY A 215 11.46 -6.60 2.51
CA GLY A 215 11.42 -6.42 3.96
C GLY A 215 10.60 -7.52 4.66
N ILE A 216 9.43 -7.14 5.16
CA ILE A 216 8.47 -8.03 5.83
C ILE A 216 7.44 -8.68 4.91
N GLN A 217 7.40 -8.27 3.64
CA GLN A 217 6.40 -8.65 2.67
C GLN A 217 6.90 -9.83 1.82
N THR A 218 6.00 -10.78 1.55
CA THR A 218 6.18 -11.82 0.54
C THR A 218 5.27 -11.51 -0.64
N LEU A 219 5.81 -11.63 -1.85
CA LEU A 219 5.20 -11.23 -3.11
C LEU A 219 5.16 -12.42 -4.08
N SER A 220 4.20 -12.41 -5.01
CA SER A 220 4.23 -13.30 -6.18
C SER A 220 5.53 -13.10 -6.98
N ARG A 221 5.91 -14.10 -7.78
CA ARG A 221 7.09 -13.98 -8.66
C ARG A 221 6.91 -12.89 -9.72
N SER A 222 5.74 -12.89 -10.36
CA SER A 222 5.30 -11.98 -11.42
C SER A 222 3.96 -11.38 -11.08
#